data_AF-A0AAN9XH25-F1
#
_entry.id   AF-A0AAN9XH25-F1
#
_cell.length_a   1.000
_cell.length_b   1.000
_cell.length_c   1.000
_cell.angle_alpha   90.00
_cell.angle_beta   90.00
_cell.angle_gamma   90.00
#
_symmetry.space_group_name_H-M   'P 1'
#
loop_
_entity.id
_entity.type
_entity.pdbx_description
1 polymer ?
#
loop_
_entity_poly.entity_id
_entity_poly.type
_entity_poly.pdbx_seq_one_letter_code
_entity_poly.pdbx_strand_id
1 'polypeptide(L)'
;MTLPCTTSHKVFKFLKPNHWKALNNRSNRKEKEKGNMGGFTEKQEALVNSSYEAFKANVPQYSVVFYTSILEKAPAAKDLFPFLANGVDPTNPKLIGHAEKLFGLVHDSAAQLRAKGAVVADAALGSLHAQKGVTDPQFVVVKEALLKTVKEAVGDKWSDELSNAWEVAYNELAAALKKAF
;
A
#
# COMPACT_ATOMS: atom_id res chain seq x y z
N MET A 1 -26.06 23.47 59.97
CA MET A 1 -26.47 23.76 58.57
C MET A 1 -25.26 23.53 57.68
N THR A 2 -25.32 22.49 56.85
CA THR A 2 -24.30 22.05 55.90
C THR A 2 -24.78 22.35 54.49
N LEU A 3 -23.93 22.91 53.62
CA LEU A 3 -24.04 22.94 52.15
C LEU A 3 -22.73 23.53 51.52
N PRO A 4 -22.46 23.36 50.20
CA PRO A 4 -21.39 22.44 49.75
C PRO A 4 -20.40 23.00 48.67
N CYS A 5 -19.51 22.12 48.22
CA CYS A 5 -18.92 21.97 46.87
C CYS A 5 -18.21 23.17 46.18
N THR A 6 -16.90 23.02 45.93
CA THR A 6 -16.22 23.76 44.85
C THR A 6 -15.28 22.87 44.05
N THR A 7 -15.57 22.78 42.76
CA THR A 7 -14.77 22.27 41.64
C THR A 7 -13.39 22.92 41.58
N SER A 8 -12.33 22.10 41.54
CA SER A 8 -10.95 22.57 41.39
C SER A 8 -10.65 22.90 39.93
N HIS A 9 -10.62 24.19 39.60
CA HIS A 9 -10.02 24.69 38.36
C HIS A 9 -8.50 24.71 38.53
N LYS A 10 -7.79 23.88 37.76
CA LYS A 10 -6.34 23.94 37.65
C LYS A 10 -5.93 25.23 36.94
N VAL A 11 -5.14 26.03 37.63
CA VAL A 11 -4.48 27.24 37.15
C VAL A 11 -3.48 26.88 36.04
N PHE A 12 -3.75 27.36 34.83
CA PHE A 12 -2.77 27.44 33.75
C PHE A 12 -1.80 28.58 34.07
N LYS A 13 -0.52 28.27 34.29
CA LYS A 13 0.57 29.27 34.25
C LYS A 13 1.57 28.89 33.16
N PHE A 14 1.72 29.84 32.23
CA PHE A 14 2.90 30.17 31.43
C PHE A 14 3.69 29.00 30.82
N LEU A 15 3.37 28.66 29.58
CA LEU A 15 4.25 27.91 28.68
C LEU A 15 4.40 28.66 27.36
N LYS A 16 5.65 28.75 26.89
CA LYS A 16 6.08 29.51 25.71
C LYS A 16 5.40 29.02 24.42
N PRO A 17 5.22 29.86 23.38
CA PRO A 17 4.41 29.57 22.18
C PRO A 17 4.87 28.39 21.30
N ASN A 18 6.03 27.80 21.59
CA ASN A 18 6.69 26.85 20.68
C ASN A 18 6.48 25.38 21.08
N HIS A 19 5.78 25.09 22.19
CA HIS A 19 5.56 23.73 22.69
C HIS A 19 4.32 23.03 22.12
N TRP A 20 3.44 23.74 21.41
CA TRP A 20 2.24 23.14 20.81
C TRP A 20 2.59 22.09 19.73
N LYS A 21 3.57 22.38 18.87
CA LYS A 21 3.96 21.48 17.78
C LYS A 21 4.55 20.15 18.28
N ALA A 22 5.31 20.15 19.38
CA ALA A 22 5.95 18.94 19.90
C ALA A 22 4.97 18.00 20.62
N LEU A 23 3.99 18.56 21.35
CA LEU A 23 2.98 17.77 22.06
C LEU A 23 1.95 17.18 21.09
N ASN A 24 1.51 17.95 20.10
CA ASN A 24 0.58 17.46 19.08
C ASN A 24 1.24 16.36 18.23
N ASN A 25 2.53 16.50 17.89
CA ASN A 25 3.26 15.48 17.16
C ASN A 25 3.49 14.21 18.00
N ARG A 26 3.69 14.33 19.33
CA ARG A 26 3.83 13.18 20.25
C ARG A 26 2.51 12.41 20.44
N SER A 27 1.38 13.11 20.53
CA SER A 27 0.06 12.47 20.62
C SER A 27 -0.33 11.79 19.29
N ASN A 28 -0.06 12.44 18.16
CA ASN A 28 -0.29 11.87 16.83
C ASN A 28 0.67 10.69 16.53
N ARG A 29 1.89 10.70 17.09
CA ARG A 29 2.82 9.54 17.06
C ARG A 29 2.28 8.37 17.88
N LYS A 30 1.71 8.62 19.06
CA LYS A 30 1.15 7.56 19.91
C LYS A 30 -0.17 6.97 19.40
N GLU A 31 -0.96 7.72 18.64
CA GLU A 31 -2.12 7.17 17.92
C GLU A 31 -1.69 6.41 16.66
N LYS A 32 -0.72 6.90 15.90
CA LYS A 32 -0.14 6.16 14.76
C LYS A 32 0.62 4.88 15.17
N GLU A 33 1.28 4.87 16.33
CA GLU A 33 2.00 3.70 16.85
C GLU A 33 1.06 2.63 17.43
N LYS A 34 -0.19 2.98 17.80
CA LYS A 34 -1.19 2.02 18.27
C LYS A 34 -1.93 1.28 17.15
N GLY A 35 -1.78 1.70 15.89
CA GLY A 35 -2.40 1.04 14.73
C GLY A 35 -1.60 -0.11 14.12
N ASN A 36 -0.36 -0.38 14.58
CA ASN A 36 0.52 -1.38 13.95
C ASN A 36 1.32 -2.23 14.97
N MET A 37 0.74 -2.52 16.14
CA MET A 37 1.41 -3.32 17.18
C MET A 37 1.17 -4.83 17.08
N GLY A 38 0.42 -5.29 16.07
CA GLY A 38 0.34 -6.71 15.70
C GLY A 38 1.00 -6.88 14.34
N GLY A 39 2.02 -7.73 14.24
CA GLY A 39 2.60 -8.11 12.94
C GLY A 39 1.51 -8.62 11.98
N PHE A 40 1.85 -8.71 10.69
CA PHE A 40 0.91 -9.12 9.65
C PHE A 40 0.20 -10.42 10.02
N THR A 41 -1.12 -10.35 10.11
CA THR A 41 -1.94 -11.39 10.76
C THR A 41 -2.29 -12.51 9.80
N GLU A 42 -2.66 -13.66 10.36
CA GLU A 42 -3.16 -14.82 9.60
C GLU A 42 -4.44 -14.49 8.83
N LYS A 43 -5.30 -13.62 9.39
CA LYS A 43 -6.48 -13.10 8.69
C LYS A 43 -6.11 -12.24 7.48
N GLN A 44 -5.12 -11.34 7.60
CA GLN A 44 -4.65 -10.52 6.49
C GLN A 44 -4.03 -11.37 5.37
N GLU A 45 -3.24 -12.38 5.73
CA GLU A 45 -2.68 -13.34 4.77
C GLU A 45 -3.78 -14.11 4.03
N ALA A 46 -4.79 -14.61 4.75
CA ALA A 46 -5.92 -15.31 4.14
C ALA A 46 -6.73 -14.41 3.17
N LEU A 47 -6.90 -13.13 3.51
CA LEU A 47 -7.54 -12.15 2.63
C LEU A 47 -6.72 -11.93 1.35
N VAL A 48 -5.40 -11.75 1.45
CA VAL A 48 -4.51 -11.60 0.29
C VAL A 48 -4.51 -12.87 -0.56
N ASN A 49 -4.41 -14.06 0.05
CA ASN A 49 -4.46 -15.34 -0.67
C ASN A 49 -5.75 -15.52 -1.47
N SER A 50 -6.91 -15.37 -0.81
CA SER A 50 -8.20 -15.61 -1.47
C SER A 50 -8.51 -14.60 -2.58
N SER A 51 -8.11 -13.34 -2.40
CA SER A 51 -8.29 -12.29 -3.41
C SER A 51 -7.28 -12.38 -4.55
N TYR A 52 -6.08 -12.90 -4.29
CA TYR A 52 -5.11 -13.20 -5.35
C TYR A 52 -5.59 -14.33 -6.26
N GLU A 53 -6.26 -15.36 -5.73
CA GLU A 53 -6.92 -16.38 -6.57
C GLU A 53 -8.03 -15.77 -7.45
N ALA A 54 -8.82 -14.83 -6.92
CA ALA A 54 -9.83 -14.13 -7.71
C ALA A 54 -9.19 -13.32 -8.85
N PHE A 55 -8.06 -12.65 -8.60
CA PHE A 55 -7.27 -12.00 -9.65
C PHE A 55 -6.75 -13.00 -10.70
N LYS A 56 -6.21 -14.14 -10.27
CA LYS A 56 -5.69 -15.17 -11.19
C LYS A 56 -6.76 -15.80 -12.07
N ALA A 57 -8.02 -15.78 -11.66
CA ALA A 57 -9.13 -16.31 -12.46
C ALA A 57 -9.30 -15.61 -13.81
N ASN A 58 -8.83 -14.36 -13.97
CA ASN A 58 -8.86 -13.65 -15.25
C ASN A 58 -7.78 -12.57 -15.36
N VAL A 59 -6.51 -12.99 -15.31
CA VAL A 59 -5.36 -12.08 -15.40
C VAL A 59 -5.43 -11.14 -16.61
N PRO A 60 -5.80 -11.57 -17.84
CA PRO A 60 -5.89 -10.65 -18.98
C PRO A 60 -6.82 -9.47 -18.73
N GLN A 61 -8.04 -9.72 -18.26
CA GLN A 61 -9.02 -8.68 -17.94
C GLN A 61 -8.52 -7.74 -16.84
N TYR A 62 -7.98 -8.28 -15.74
CA TYR A 62 -7.54 -7.47 -14.62
C TYR A 62 -6.26 -6.70 -14.90
N SER A 63 -5.43 -7.17 -15.83
CA SER A 63 -4.28 -6.42 -16.35
C SER A 63 -4.73 -5.17 -17.10
N VAL A 64 -5.83 -5.25 -17.87
CA VAL A 64 -6.42 -4.06 -18.51
C VAL A 64 -6.90 -3.06 -17.47
N VAL A 65 -7.62 -3.51 -16.44
CA VAL A 65 -8.08 -2.64 -15.35
C VAL A 65 -6.90 -1.92 -14.70
N PHE A 66 -5.83 -2.67 -14.41
CA PHE A 66 -4.63 -2.15 -13.76
C PHE A 66 -3.94 -1.05 -14.58
N TYR A 67 -3.58 -1.34 -15.84
CA TYR A 67 -2.85 -0.36 -16.65
C TYR A 67 -3.72 0.79 -17.13
N THR A 68 -5.01 0.56 -17.39
CA THR A 68 -5.93 1.66 -17.69
C THR A 68 -5.97 2.65 -16.52
N SER A 69 -6.06 2.13 -15.29
CA SER A 69 -6.08 2.95 -14.08
C SER A 69 -4.77 3.71 -13.84
N ILE A 70 -3.62 3.11 -14.17
CA ILE A 70 -2.32 3.81 -14.14
C ILE A 70 -2.31 4.94 -15.17
N LEU A 71 -2.70 4.67 -16.41
CA LEU A 71 -2.61 5.64 -17.50
C LEU A 71 -3.61 6.80 -17.38
N GLU A 72 -4.75 6.59 -16.73
CA GLU A 72 -5.70 7.64 -16.36
C GLU A 72 -5.07 8.68 -15.42
N LYS A 73 -4.19 8.25 -14.51
CA LYS A 73 -3.55 9.10 -13.50
C LYS A 73 -2.17 9.61 -13.91
N ALA A 74 -1.42 8.78 -14.63
CA ALA A 74 -0.05 9.06 -15.03
C ALA A 74 0.18 8.60 -16.49
N PRO A 75 -0.31 9.38 -17.49
CA PRO A 75 -0.13 9.06 -18.91
C PRO A 75 1.35 8.86 -19.32
N ALA A 76 2.27 9.56 -18.65
CA ALA A 76 3.72 9.44 -18.86
C ALA A 76 4.29 8.04 -18.53
N ALA A 77 3.53 7.17 -17.85
CA ALA A 77 3.96 5.79 -17.61
C ALA A 77 4.11 4.99 -18.93
N LYS A 78 3.51 5.43 -20.04
CA LYS A 78 3.73 4.83 -21.37
C LYS A 78 5.20 4.84 -21.79
N ASP A 79 5.94 5.86 -21.39
CA ASP A 79 7.35 6.03 -21.77
C ASP A 79 8.27 5.09 -20.97
N LEU A 80 7.81 4.60 -19.81
CA LEU A 80 8.56 3.69 -18.95
C LEU A 80 8.42 2.23 -19.37
N PHE A 81 7.26 1.88 -19.96
CA PHE A 81 6.90 0.51 -20.30
C PHE A 81 6.64 0.38 -21.81
N PRO A 82 7.58 -0.19 -22.59
CA PRO A 82 7.43 -0.32 -24.04
C PRO A 82 6.16 -1.08 -24.47
N PHE A 83 5.64 -1.98 -23.64
CA PHE A 83 4.41 -2.70 -23.92
C PHE A 83 3.13 -1.84 -23.81
N LEU A 84 3.23 -0.61 -23.29
CA LEU A 84 2.15 0.39 -23.22
C LEU A 84 2.25 1.46 -24.31
N ALA A 85 3.27 1.42 -25.17
CA ALA A 85 3.49 2.45 -26.19
C ALA A 85 2.27 2.66 -27.11
N ASN A 86 1.54 1.58 -27.41
CA ASN A 86 0.33 1.59 -28.23
C ASN A 86 -0.97 1.56 -27.40
N GLY A 87 -0.89 1.86 -26.10
CA GLY A 87 -2.02 1.76 -25.18
C GLY A 87 -2.13 0.40 -24.47
N VAL A 88 -3.30 0.14 -23.91
CA VAL A 88 -3.58 -1.06 -23.12
C VAL A 88 -4.21 -2.12 -24.04
N ASP A 89 -3.45 -3.17 -24.32
CA ASP A 89 -3.89 -4.29 -25.15
C ASP A 89 -4.11 -5.55 -24.28
N PRO A 90 -5.36 -6.05 -24.16
CA PRO A 90 -5.69 -7.26 -23.38
C PRO A 90 -5.02 -8.53 -23.90
N THR A 91 -4.52 -8.54 -25.13
CA THR A 91 -3.89 -9.72 -25.75
C THR A 91 -2.37 -9.68 -25.66
N ASN A 92 -1.78 -8.58 -25.17
CA ASN A 92 -0.35 -8.40 -25.11
C ASN A 92 0.27 -9.23 -23.97
N PRO A 93 1.05 -10.28 -24.25
CA PRO A 93 1.58 -11.17 -23.22
C PRO A 93 2.56 -10.48 -22.27
N LYS A 94 3.24 -9.40 -22.71
CA LYS A 94 4.16 -8.64 -21.84
C LYS A 94 3.39 -7.83 -20.80
N LEU A 95 2.25 -7.28 -21.20
CA LEU A 95 1.37 -6.54 -20.30
C LEU A 95 0.81 -7.47 -19.23
N ILE A 96 0.26 -8.61 -19.66
CA ILE A 96 -0.31 -9.66 -18.80
C ILE A 96 0.77 -10.19 -17.83
N GLY A 97 1.91 -10.63 -18.36
CA GLY A 97 2.98 -11.20 -17.55
C GLY A 97 3.60 -10.20 -16.56
N HIS A 98 3.66 -8.91 -16.91
CA HIS A 98 4.13 -7.90 -15.96
C HIS A 98 3.13 -7.65 -14.84
N ALA A 99 1.82 -7.60 -15.14
CA ALA A 99 0.80 -7.50 -14.10
C ALA A 99 0.83 -8.72 -13.17
N GLU A 100 0.87 -9.92 -13.72
CA GLU A 100 0.96 -11.16 -12.94
C GLU A 100 2.19 -11.14 -12.00
N LYS A 101 3.37 -10.78 -12.52
CA LYS A 101 4.59 -10.66 -11.72
C LYS A 101 4.46 -9.64 -10.58
N LEU A 102 3.88 -8.46 -10.85
CA LEU A 102 3.73 -7.43 -9.83
C LEU A 102 2.77 -7.89 -8.72
N PHE A 103 1.61 -8.44 -9.07
CA PHE A 103 0.64 -8.92 -8.09
C PHE A 103 1.19 -10.12 -7.31
N GLY A 104 1.94 -11.02 -7.97
CA GLY A 104 2.67 -12.11 -7.32
C GLY A 104 3.69 -11.62 -6.31
N LEU A 105 4.49 -10.60 -6.63
CA LEU A 105 5.47 -10.03 -5.69
C LEU A 105 4.81 -9.41 -4.45
N VAL A 106 3.64 -8.77 -4.61
CA VAL A 106 2.90 -8.20 -3.48
C VAL A 106 2.26 -9.31 -2.65
N HIS A 107 1.73 -10.35 -3.29
CA HIS A 107 1.24 -11.57 -2.63
C HIS A 107 2.36 -12.26 -1.82
N ASP A 108 3.53 -12.47 -2.41
CA ASP A 108 4.71 -13.04 -1.74
C ASP A 108 5.16 -12.17 -0.55
N SER A 109 5.00 -10.84 -0.66
CA SER A 109 5.32 -9.92 0.43
C SER A 109 4.41 -10.12 1.63
N ALA A 110 3.13 -10.41 1.43
CA ALA A 110 2.21 -10.77 2.51
C ALA A 110 2.67 -12.06 3.23
N ALA A 111 3.06 -13.09 2.47
CA ALA A 111 3.59 -14.32 3.04
C ALA A 111 4.90 -14.09 3.82
N GLN A 112 5.81 -13.27 3.29
CA GLN A 112 7.04 -12.89 3.99
C GLN A 112 6.76 -12.13 5.29
N LEU A 113 5.82 -11.18 5.27
CA LEU A 113 5.43 -10.44 6.47
C LEU A 113 4.84 -11.37 7.53
N ARG A 114 3.99 -12.33 7.14
CA ARG A 114 3.44 -13.32 8.06
C ARG A 114 4.52 -14.21 8.68
N ALA A 115 5.46 -14.68 7.86
CA ALA A 115 6.44 -15.68 8.27
C ALA A 115 7.65 -15.08 9.00
N LYS A 116 8.08 -13.87 8.61
CA LYS A 116 9.36 -13.27 9.02
C LYS A 116 9.20 -11.88 9.63
N GLY A 117 8.03 -11.25 9.53
CA GLY A 117 7.78 -9.89 10.01
C GLY A 117 8.41 -8.79 9.16
N ALA A 118 9.02 -9.12 8.02
CA ALA A 118 9.66 -8.17 7.12
C ALA A 118 9.69 -8.70 5.68
N VAL A 119 9.67 -7.78 4.71
CA VAL A 119 9.85 -8.08 3.28
C VAL A 119 11.30 -7.86 2.88
N VAL A 120 11.86 -8.81 2.15
CA VAL A 120 13.16 -8.67 1.48
C VAL A 120 12.91 -8.62 -0.02
N ALA A 121 13.33 -7.52 -0.66
CA ALA A 121 13.27 -7.38 -2.10
C ALA A 121 14.57 -7.87 -2.75
N ASP A 122 14.46 -8.35 -3.98
CA ASP A 122 15.62 -8.64 -4.83
C ASP A 122 16.37 -7.34 -5.15
N ALA A 123 17.67 -7.31 -4.85
CA ALA A 123 18.54 -6.17 -5.10
C ALA A 123 18.61 -5.77 -6.59
N ALA A 124 18.54 -6.74 -7.51
CA ALA A 124 18.47 -6.48 -8.93
C ALA A 124 17.15 -5.78 -9.30
N LEU A 125 16.05 -6.15 -8.65
CA LEU A 125 14.75 -5.49 -8.87
C LEU A 125 14.74 -4.06 -8.33
N GLY A 126 15.33 -3.82 -7.15
CA GLY A 126 15.55 -2.47 -6.62
C GLY A 126 16.37 -1.61 -7.59
N SER A 127 17.52 -2.12 -8.02
CA SER A 127 18.41 -1.45 -8.98
C SER A 127 17.70 -1.10 -10.30
N LEU A 128 16.85 -2.00 -10.81
CA LEU A 128 16.05 -1.73 -12.01
C LEU A 128 15.05 -0.58 -11.80
N HIS A 129 14.41 -0.48 -10.63
CA HIS A 129 13.49 0.63 -10.33
C HIS A 129 14.24 1.97 -10.27
N ALA A 130 15.45 2.01 -9.69
CA ALA A 130 16.27 3.21 -9.71
C ALA A 130 16.75 3.58 -11.12
N GLN A 131 17.22 2.62 -11.92
CA GLN A 131 17.64 2.86 -13.31
C GLN A 131 16.50 3.41 -14.18
N LYS A 132 15.27 2.99 -13.91
CA LYS A 132 14.06 3.49 -14.59
C LYS A 132 13.57 4.83 -14.04
N GLY A 133 14.25 5.40 -13.04
CA GLY A 133 13.88 6.67 -12.43
C GLY A 133 12.53 6.62 -11.72
N VAL A 134 12.18 5.47 -11.12
CA VAL A 134 10.90 5.33 -10.42
C VAL A 134 10.89 6.19 -9.17
N THR A 135 9.88 7.05 -9.04
CA THR A 135 9.74 8.02 -7.95
C THR A 135 8.63 7.64 -6.97
N ASP A 136 8.66 8.23 -5.78
CA ASP A 136 7.62 8.03 -4.75
C ASP A 136 6.18 8.24 -5.26
N PRO A 137 5.87 9.30 -6.04
CA PRO A 137 4.53 9.46 -6.62
C PRO A 137 4.09 8.29 -7.51
N GLN A 138 5.02 7.64 -8.23
CA GLN A 138 4.67 6.51 -9.09
C GLN A 138 4.31 5.27 -8.28
N PHE A 139 4.95 5.03 -7.13
CA PHE A 139 4.52 3.97 -6.21
C PHE A 139 3.10 4.22 -5.68
N VAL A 140 2.72 5.49 -5.43
CA VAL A 140 1.35 5.82 -5.01
C VAL A 140 0.35 5.50 -6.11
N VAL A 141 0.61 5.90 -7.35
CA VAL A 141 -0.26 5.60 -8.50
C VAL A 141 -0.41 4.09 -8.70
N VAL A 142 0.67 3.33 -8.60
CA VAL A 142 0.65 1.87 -8.73
C VAL A 142 -0.15 1.23 -7.59
N LYS A 143 -0.01 1.71 -6.35
CA LYS A 143 -0.82 1.23 -5.21
C LYS A 143 -2.31 1.43 -5.45
N GLU A 144 -2.71 2.63 -5.87
CA GLU A 144 -4.11 2.95 -6.14
C GLU A 144 -4.70 2.07 -7.25
N ALA A 145 -3.94 1.88 -8.34
CA ALA A 145 -4.34 1.00 -9.44
C ALA A 145 -4.44 -0.46 -8.98
N LEU A 146 -3.49 -0.94 -8.17
CA LEU A 146 -3.50 -2.28 -7.60
C LEU A 146 -4.76 -2.52 -6.76
N LEU A 147 -5.07 -1.61 -5.82
CA LEU A 147 -6.24 -1.75 -4.96
C LEU A 147 -7.56 -1.71 -5.76
N LYS A 148 -7.64 -0.84 -6.78
CA LYS A 148 -8.78 -0.80 -7.71
C LYS A 148 -8.94 -2.14 -8.43
N THR A 149 -7.86 -2.71 -8.96
CA THR A 149 -7.91 -4.01 -9.65
C THR A 149 -8.32 -5.15 -8.72
N VAL A 150 -7.78 -5.21 -7.50
CA VAL A 150 -8.19 -6.22 -6.52
C VAL A 150 -9.67 -6.09 -6.19
N LYS A 151 -10.17 -4.85 -6.03
CA LYS A 151 -11.60 -4.58 -5.80
C LYS A 151 -12.48 -5.11 -6.92
N GLU A 152 -12.11 -4.85 -8.17
CA GLU A 152 -12.83 -5.41 -9.33
C GLU A 152 -12.74 -6.94 -9.38
N ALA A 153 -11.63 -7.53 -8.94
CA ALA A 153 -11.45 -8.98 -8.94
C ALA A 153 -12.33 -9.70 -7.90
N VAL A 154 -12.49 -9.11 -6.72
CA VAL A 154 -13.25 -9.75 -5.62
C VAL A 154 -14.73 -9.37 -5.60
N GLY A 155 -15.11 -8.28 -6.28
CA GLY A 155 -16.49 -7.79 -6.34
C GLY A 155 -17.07 -7.56 -4.94
N ASP A 156 -18.21 -8.20 -4.67
CA ASP A 156 -18.96 -8.08 -3.40
C ASP A 156 -18.18 -8.54 -2.17
N LYS A 157 -17.08 -9.27 -2.33
CA LYS A 157 -16.20 -9.69 -1.23
C LYS A 157 -15.21 -8.59 -0.80
N TRP A 158 -15.23 -7.42 -1.44
CA TRP A 158 -14.38 -6.29 -1.07
C TRP A 158 -14.69 -5.81 0.35
N SER A 159 -13.64 -5.51 1.12
CA SER A 159 -13.74 -4.93 2.45
C SER A 159 -12.56 -4.02 2.76
N ASP A 160 -12.74 -3.12 3.73
CA ASP A 160 -11.65 -2.24 4.20
C ASP A 160 -10.47 -3.05 4.78
N GLU A 161 -10.76 -4.20 5.41
CA GLU A 161 -9.74 -5.11 5.93
C GLU A 161 -8.91 -5.75 4.81
N LEU A 162 -9.55 -6.14 3.70
CA LEU A 162 -8.89 -6.69 2.53
C LEU A 162 -8.04 -5.63 1.85
N SER A 163 -8.59 -4.43 1.66
CA SER A 163 -7.86 -3.26 1.15
C SER A 163 -6.61 -2.99 1.98
N ASN A 164 -6.75 -2.94 3.31
CA ASN A 164 -5.64 -2.71 4.22
C ASN A 164 -4.59 -3.83 4.17
N ALA A 165 -4.99 -5.10 4.03
CA ALA A 165 -4.06 -6.21 3.90
C ALA A 165 -3.16 -6.07 2.66
N TRP A 166 -3.74 -5.74 1.50
CA TRP A 166 -2.98 -5.46 0.28
C TRP A 166 -2.12 -4.20 0.38
N GLU A 167 -2.64 -3.15 0.99
CA GLU A 167 -1.90 -1.90 1.19
C GLU A 167 -0.64 -2.12 2.04
N VAL A 168 -0.76 -2.84 3.17
CA VAL A 168 0.40 -3.15 4.02
C VAL A 168 1.43 -3.96 3.25
N ALA A 169 1.01 -5.03 2.56
CA ALA A 169 1.92 -5.86 1.77
C ALA A 169 2.64 -5.07 0.67
N TYR A 170 1.92 -4.20 -0.05
CA TYR A 170 2.48 -3.35 -1.08
C TYR A 170 3.46 -2.30 -0.51
N ASN A 171 3.08 -1.63 0.58
CA ASN A 171 3.91 -0.59 1.18
C ASN A 171 5.24 -1.16 1.68
N GLU A 172 5.23 -2.36 2.27
CA GLU A 172 6.46 -3.03 2.72
C GLU A 172 7.33 -3.50 1.55
N LEU A 173 6.73 -3.99 0.45
CA LEU A 173 7.47 -4.27 -0.79
C LEU A 173 8.11 -3.01 -1.35
N ALA A 174 7.36 -1.91 -1.46
CA ALA A 174 7.86 -0.63 -1.95
C ALA A 174 9.00 -0.11 -1.06
N ALA A 175 8.86 -0.21 0.26
CA ALA A 175 9.93 0.16 1.19
C ALA A 175 11.18 -0.72 1.03
N ALA A 176 11.01 -2.03 0.82
CA ALA A 176 12.12 -2.94 0.58
C ALA A 176 12.84 -2.64 -0.75
N LEU A 177 12.10 -2.39 -1.83
CA LEU A 177 12.67 -1.97 -3.12
C LEU A 177 13.46 -0.65 -3.00
N LYS A 178 12.92 0.31 -2.25
CA LYS A 178 13.57 1.62 -2.00
C LYS A 178 14.85 1.54 -1.18
N LYS A 179 14.98 0.54 -0.32
CA LYS A 179 16.22 0.27 0.41
C LYS A 179 17.24 -0.48 -0.42
N ALA A 180 16.78 -1.18 -1.46
CA ALA A 180 17.60 -2.02 -2.32
C ALA A 180 18.14 -1.26 -3.55
N PHE A 181 17.92 0.06 -3.62
CA PHE A 181 18.47 0.93 -4.65
C PHE A 181 19.26 2.11 -4.08
#